data_AF-A0A2X2GPI7-F1
#
_entry.id   AF-A0A2X2GPI7-F1
#
_cell.length_a   1.000
_cell.length_b   1.000
_cell.length_c   1.000
_cell.angle_alpha   90.00
_cell.angle_beta   90.00
_cell.angle_gamma   90.00
#
_symmetry.space_group_name_H-M   'P 1'
#
loop_
_entity.id
_entity.type
_entity.pdbx_description
1 polymer ?
#
loop_
_entity_poly.entity_id
_entity_poly.type
_entity_poly.pdbx_seq_one_letter_code
_entity_poly.pdbx_strand_id
1 'polypeptide(L)' 'MKRIIKGDKNLSHLVVAHAAIDRHAESFGQRRQGWPSTYLIKYQNDRVAVEVVTRRQSYVATLMIGARNLTKLCGLSG' A
#
# COMPACT_ATOMS: atom_id res chain seq x y z
N MET A 1 -14.63 -1.24 6.19
CA MET A 1 -13.57 -2.26 5.93
C MET A 1 -12.43 -2.07 6.91
N LYS A 2 -11.85 -3.15 7.43
CA LYS A 2 -10.68 -3.09 8.32
C LYS A 2 -9.45 -2.59 7.54
N ARG A 3 -8.61 -1.76 8.16
CA ARG A 3 -7.33 -1.32 7.57
C ARG A 3 -6.21 -2.18 8.16
N ILE A 4 -5.42 -2.80 7.30
CA ILE A 4 -4.26 -3.62 7.69
C ILE A 4 -3.03 -2.99 7.06
N ILE A 5 -2.07 -2.57 7.88
CA ILE A 5 -0.82 -1.97 7.43
C ILE A 5 0.32 -2.97 7.69
N LYS A 6 1.06 -3.30 6.65
CA LYS A 6 2.21 -4.21 6.67
C LYS A 6 3.50 -3.45 6.39
N GLY A 7 4.56 -3.82 7.11
CA GLY A 7 5.87 -3.18 7.03
C GLY A 7 6.19 -2.38 8.30
N ASP A 8 7.04 -1.38 8.13
CA ASP A 8 7.44 -0.45 9.18
C ASP A 8 6.24 0.42 9.64
N LYS A 9 6.04 0.52 10.95
CA LYS A 9 4.91 1.21 11.59
C LYS A 9 5.29 2.54 12.21
N ASN A 10 6.38 3.16 11.76
CA ASN A 10 6.66 4.56 12.09
C ASN A 10 5.43 5.44 11.77
N LEU A 11 5.22 6.50 12.54
CA LEU A 11 4.06 7.37 12.44
C LEU A 11 3.88 7.95 11.03
N SER A 12 4.98 8.33 10.38
CA SER A 12 4.99 8.78 8.98
C SER A 12 4.43 7.71 8.03
N HIS A 13 4.87 6.46 8.17
CA HIS A 13 4.42 5.34 7.36
C HIS A 13 2.95 5.00 7.57
N LEU A 14 2.42 5.17 8.78
CA LEU A 14 0.98 5.01 9.04
C LEU A 14 0.16 6.05 8.28
N VAL A 15 0.58 7.33 8.30
CA VAL A 15 -0.10 8.40 7.56
C VAL A 15 -0.09 8.11 6.06
N VAL A 16 1.07 7.75 5.52
CA VAL A 16 1.24 7.37 4.11
C VAL A 16 0.34 6.18 3.74
N ALA A 17 0.32 5.13 4.55
CA ALA A 17 -0.49 3.94 4.27
C ALA A 17 -1.99 4.22 4.33
N HIS A 18 -2.45 5.07 5.26
CA HIS A 18 -3.83 5.50 5.32
C HIS A 18 -4.24 6.31 4.09
N ALA A 19 -3.42 7.28 3.68
CA ALA A 19 -3.67 8.06 2.46
C ALA A 19 -3.75 7.18 1.20
N ALA A 20 -2.90 6.14 1.11
CA ALA A 20 -2.97 5.16 0.02
C ALA A 20 -4.27 4.36 0.03
N ILE A 21 -4.74 3.92 1.20
CA ILE A 21 -6.01 3.20 1.34
C ILE A 21 -7.19 4.08 0.92
N ASP A 22 -7.20 5.34 1.35
CA ASP A 22 -8.29 6.27 1.03
C ASP A 22 -8.38 6.48 -0.48
N ARG A 23 -7.25 6.76 -1.14
CA ARG A 23 -7.18 6.89 -2.61
C ARG A 23 -7.59 5.61 -3.34
N HIS A 24 -7.24 4.44 -2.80
CA HIS A 24 -7.66 3.15 -3.38
C HIS A 24 -9.17 2.94 -3.24
N ALA A 25 -9.73 3.26 -2.07
CA ALA A 25 -11.15 3.13 -1.81
C ALA A 25 -11.97 4.06 -2.70
N GLU A 26 -11.50 5.28 -2.94
CA GLU A 26 -12.13 6.23 -3.88
C GLU A 26 -12.09 5.72 -5.33
N SER A 27 -10.95 5.15 -5.75
CA SER A 27 -10.76 4.73 -7.15
C SER A 27 -11.48 3.42 -7.48
N PHE A 28 -11.47 2.45 -6.56
CA PHE A 28 -11.92 1.09 -6.85
C PHE A 28 -13.00 0.58 -5.90
N GLY A 29 -13.14 1.17 -4.71
CA GLY A 29 -13.98 0.66 -3.64
C GLY A 29 -13.73 -0.83 -3.41
N GLN A 30 -14.79 -1.64 -3.53
CA GLN A 30 -14.72 -3.09 -3.34
C GLN A 30 -14.60 -3.90 -4.65
N ARG A 31 -14.57 -3.23 -5.81
CA ARG A 31 -14.71 -3.89 -7.12
C ARG A 31 -13.46 -4.65 -7.56
N ARG A 32 -12.31 -4.39 -6.94
CA ARG A 32 -10.98 -4.93 -7.33
C ARG A 32 -10.35 -5.84 -6.25
N GLN A 33 -11.14 -6.76 -5.72
CA GLN A 33 -10.66 -7.70 -4.70
C GLN A 33 -9.52 -8.58 -5.21
N GLY A 34 -8.44 -8.69 -4.42
CA GLY A 34 -7.28 -9.53 -4.70
C GLY A 34 -6.22 -8.91 -5.61
N TRP A 35 -6.55 -7.85 -6.33
CA TRP A 35 -5.64 -7.19 -7.27
C TRP A 35 -4.81 -6.10 -6.57
N PRO A 36 -3.47 -6.19 -6.57
CA PRO A 36 -2.62 -5.14 -6.02
C PRO A 36 -2.68 -3.88 -6.87
N SER A 37 -2.60 -2.73 -6.22
CA SER A 37 -2.46 -1.43 -6.87
C SER A 37 -1.43 -0.60 -6.10
N THR A 38 -0.44 -0.07 -6.83
CA THR A 38 0.65 0.71 -6.24
C THR A 38 0.34 2.20 -6.28
N TYR A 39 0.46 2.85 -5.14
CA TYR A 39 0.28 4.29 -4.97
C TYR A 39 1.60 4.92 -4.55
N LEU A 40 1.98 5.99 -5.23
CA LEU A 40 3.09 6.84 -4.81
C LEU A 40 2.53 7.99 -3.99
N ILE A 41 2.76 7.95 -2.67
CA ILE A 41 2.27 8.97 -1.75
C ILE A 41 3.43 9.89 -1.39
N LYS A 42 3.24 11.19 -1.63
CA LYS A 42 4.20 12.22 -1.18
C LYS A 42 3.92 12.53 0.28
N TYR A 43 4.96 12.46 1.12
CA TYR A 43 4.89 12.84 2.52
C TYR A 43 6.16 13.60 2.89
N GLN A 44 6.01 14.83 3.37
CA GLN A 44 7.13 15.77 3.55
C GLN A 44 7.96 15.90 2.25
N ASN A 45 9.26 15.61 2.31
CA ASN A 45 10.17 15.66 1.17
C ASN A 45 10.32 14.31 0.43
N ASP A 46 9.72 13.24 0.94
CA ASP A 46 9.87 11.90 0.38
C ASP A 46 8.64 11.43 -0.38
N ARG A 47 8.86 10.47 -1.28
CA ARG A 47 7.82 9.73 -1.99
C ARG A 47 7.90 8.27 -1.58
N VAL A 48 6.83 7.76 -1.00
CA VAL A 48 6.76 6.38 -0.53
C VAL A 48 5.80 5.60 -1.41
N ALA A 49 6.27 4.48 -1.95
CA ALA A 49 5.43 3.55 -2.68
C ALA A 49 4.67 2.65 -1.70
N VAL A 50 3.36 2.51 -1.91
CA VAL A 50 2.48 1.67 -1.11
C VAL A 50 1.63 0.80 -2.03
N GLU A 51 1.74 -0.51 -1.88
CA GLU A 51 0.84 -1.46 -2.52
C GLU A 51 -0.40 -1.64 -1.66
N VAL A 52 -1.58 -1.38 -2.24
CA VAL A 52 -2.87 -1.61 -1.59
C VAL A 52 -3.61 -2.74 -2.30
N VAL A 53 -4.13 -3.68 -1.51
CA VAL A 53 -4.95 -4.79 -1.98
C VAL A 53 -6.29 -4.76 -1.25
N THR A 54 -7.38 -4.75 -2.02
CA THR A 54 -8.73 -4.97 -1.48
C THR A 54 -8.92 -6.46 -1.18
N ARG A 55 -9.34 -6.80 0.04
CA ARG A 55 -9.77 -8.15 0.46
C ARG A 55 -11.22 -8.09 0.91
N ARG A 56 -11.86 -9.25 1.08
CA ARG A 56 -13.28 -9.38 1.43
C ARG A 56 -13.73 -8.51 2.61
N GLN A 57 -12.87 -8.31 3.62
CA GLN A 57 -13.21 -7.54 4.83
C GLN A 57 -12.19 -6.45 5.16
N SER A 58 -11.13 -6.31 4.36
CA SER A 58 -10.01 -5.43 4.70
C SER A 58 -9.33 -4.83 3.49
N TYR A 59 -8.74 -3.64 3.67
CA TYR A 59 -7.70 -3.13 2.78
C TYR A 59 -6.35 -3.47 3.41
N VAL A 60 -5.46 -4.04 2.61
CA VAL A 60 -4.09 -4.36 3.03
C VAL A 60 -3.16 -3.39 2.32
N ALA A 61 -2.57 -2.45 3.08
CA ALA A 61 -1.51 -1.58 2.60
C ALA A 61 -0.15 -2.15 2.99
N THR A 62 0.76 -2.26 2.03
CA THR A 62 2.12 -2.73 2.23
C THR A 62 3.06 -1.64 1.76
N LEU A 63 3.84 -1.07 2.69
CA LEU A 63 4.81 -0.04 2.34
C LEU A 63 6.04 -0.68 1.69
N MET A 64 6.45 -0.16 0.53
CA MET A 64 7.60 -0.65 -0.23
C MET A 64 8.86 0.14 0.14
N ILE A 65 9.29 0.01 1.39
CA ILE A 65 10.44 0.74 1.95
C ILE A 65 11.61 -0.23 2.10
N GLY A 66 12.78 0.14 1.56
CA GLY A 66 14.02 -0.64 1.61
C GLY A 66 14.10 -1.84 0.64
N ALA A 67 15.29 -2.43 0.55
CA ALA A 67 15.61 -3.55 -0.36
C ALA A 67 14.68 -4.77 -0.22
N ARG A 68 14.16 -5.02 0.99
CA ARG A 68 13.36 -6.23 1.31
C ARG A 68 11.96 -6.23 0.68
N ASN A 69 11.43 -5.06 0.30
CA ASN A 69 10.13 -4.94 -0.38
C ASN A 69 10.26 -4.62 -1.88
N LEU A 70 11.45 -4.23 -2.35
CA LEU A 70 11.73 -3.98 -3.77
C LEU A 70 11.73 -5.27 -4.62
N THR A 71 11.96 -6.44 -4.01
CA THR A 71 11.85 -7.74 -4.69
C THR A 71 10.46 -8.04 -5.24
N LYS A 72 9.42 -7.35 -4.76
CA LYS A 72 8.07 -7.43 -5.34
C LYS A 72 7.86 -6.53 -6.55
N LEU A 73 8.65 -5.46 -6.67
CA LEU A 73 8.60 -4.51 -7.78
C LEU A 73 9.42 -5.00 -8.98
N CYS A 74 10.53 -5.68 -8.71
CA CYS A 74 11.27 -6.39 -9.75
C CYS A 74 10.59 -7.75 -9.94
N GLY A 75 9.93 -7.98 -11.07
CA GLY A 75 9.26 -9.24 -11.41
C GLY A 75 10.20 -10.45 -11.59
N LEU A 76 11.22 -10.59 -10.74
CA LEU A 76 12.01 -11.79 -10.57
C LEU A 76 11.16 -12.84 -9.85
N SER A 77 10.18 -13.35 -10.59
CA SER A 77 9.79 -14.75 -10.44
C SER A 77 11.04 -15.56 -10.80
N GLY A 78 11.45 -16.47 -9.91
CA GLY A 78 12.67 -17.26 -10.06
C GLY A 78 12.71 -18.08 -11.34
#